data_AF-A0A1B0BRG8-F1
#
_entry.id   AF-A0A1B0BRG8-F1
#
_cell.length_a   1.000
_cell.length_b   1.000
_cell.length_c   1.000
_cell.angle_alpha   90.00
_cell.angle_beta   90.00
_cell.angle_gamma   90.00
#
_symmetry.space_group_name_H-M   'P 1'
#
loop_
_entity.id
_entity.type
_entity.pdbx_description
1 polymer ?
#
loop_
_entity_poly.entity_id
_entity_poly.type
_entity_poly.pdbx_seq_one_letter_code
_entity_poly.pdbx_strand_id
1 'polypeptide(L)'
;MDSELDIIDSLNALNYQGKCLKNDELTKAVEIGIRSESFREVVVWLAKELHTLRKTDETVSADVEDPNEFSMELSAMLKELSCPYKKFVTGPLSDRFATNGDRLQLLDYLVTELMATKMSLRLKPAEQTYIIPKSETNTARALENLTKDLCLGKPPENIAPKAFFDKLNFKVEERIKSTKAGILNEPLMRTTKSLTDAQWKQLEAIHEDLDKEYNLRRQVLLTRLEVTIQSFQWSDKMRARENEIIERFQSKLKDLEAYKYGGDSTNIVALLAARADLAIIEKTSSANVRKNTASKIQKHVIGSVPDRGGRAHEHAPPPPEMPSWQQQRAPGPAGGGGRGGRGGGGGGGGGGGGHWQQFASQPQRQSHHQQQEQQQHYNQHQQFEQQRSQHWVQGSGRVQGSGWAQGQTQDYNNQGVDYNNYQGGSNYRGGSYRGRSNYNRGGGGGQRR
;
A
#
# COMPACT_ATOMS: atom_id res chain seq x y z
N MET A 1 -29.01 -17.34 16.73
CA MET A 1 -27.69 -17.82 16.32
C MET A 1 -26.99 -16.81 15.42
N ASP A 2 -27.41 -16.55 14.18
CA ASP A 2 -26.69 -15.60 13.31
C ASP A 2 -26.63 -14.17 13.91
N SER A 3 -27.75 -13.64 14.40
CA SER A 3 -27.80 -12.30 14.99
C SER A 3 -26.99 -12.13 16.29
N GLU A 4 -26.70 -13.22 17.01
CA GLU A 4 -25.88 -13.15 18.23
C GLU A 4 -24.38 -13.07 17.90
N LEU A 5 -23.95 -13.76 16.84
CA LEU A 5 -22.58 -13.67 16.33
C LEU A 5 -22.30 -12.26 15.80
N ASP A 6 -23.25 -11.67 15.07
CA ASP A 6 -23.13 -10.29 14.56
C ASP A 6 -22.96 -9.27 15.70
N ILE A 7 -23.72 -9.44 16.79
CA ILE A 7 -23.59 -8.60 17.99
C ILE A 7 -22.21 -8.79 18.64
N ILE A 8 -21.72 -10.02 18.75
CA ILE A 8 -20.38 -10.32 19.31
C ILE A 8 -19.28 -9.65 18.48
N ASP A 9 -19.34 -9.78 17.15
CA ASP A 9 -18.37 -9.17 16.24
C ASP A 9 -18.38 -7.64 16.38
N SER A 10 -19.57 -7.05 16.52
CA SER A 10 -19.72 -5.61 16.70
C SER A 10 -19.23 -5.14 18.08
N LEU A 11 -19.47 -5.92 19.15
CA LEU A 11 -18.91 -5.66 20.48
C LEU A 11 -17.38 -5.73 20.49
N ASN A 12 -16.81 -6.72 19.78
CA ASN A 12 -15.35 -6.83 19.57
C ASN A 12 -14.81 -5.60 18.81
N ALA A 13 -15.48 -5.17 17.73
CA ALA A 13 -15.09 -4.00 16.97
C ALA A 13 -15.13 -2.70 17.81
N LEU A 14 -16.02 -2.65 18.80
CA LEU A 14 -16.14 -1.55 19.76
C LEU A 14 -15.16 -1.65 20.94
N ASN A 15 -14.33 -2.69 21.01
CA ASN A 15 -13.40 -3.01 22.11
C ASN A 15 -14.09 -3.25 23.47
N TYR A 16 -15.27 -3.86 23.48
CA TYR A 16 -15.85 -4.36 24.71
C TYR A 16 -14.98 -5.50 25.29
N GLN A 17 -14.83 -5.57 26.62
CA GLN A 17 -13.96 -6.55 27.30
C GLN A 17 -14.70 -7.44 28.32
N GLY A 18 -16.03 -7.42 28.34
CA GLY A 18 -16.80 -8.21 29.29
C GLY A 18 -17.10 -9.64 28.83
N LYS A 19 -17.92 -10.33 29.61
CA LYS A 19 -18.18 -11.79 29.48
C LYS A 19 -18.93 -12.17 28.20
N CYS A 20 -19.81 -11.29 27.70
CA CYS A 20 -20.66 -11.53 26.53
C CYS A 20 -19.94 -11.50 25.16
N LEU A 21 -18.65 -11.82 25.11
CA LEU A 21 -17.87 -12.03 23.88
C LEU A 21 -17.87 -13.48 23.40
N LYS A 22 -18.31 -14.43 24.24
CA LYS A 22 -18.50 -15.82 23.84
C LYS A 22 -19.97 -16.08 23.52
N ASN A 23 -20.25 -16.83 22.46
CA ASN A 23 -21.61 -17.13 22.00
C ASN A 23 -22.49 -17.71 23.13
N ASP A 24 -22.00 -18.76 23.81
CA ASP A 24 -22.73 -19.39 24.91
C ASP A 24 -23.03 -18.45 26.09
N GLU A 25 -22.14 -17.49 26.36
CA GLU A 25 -22.31 -16.53 27.46
C GLU A 25 -23.33 -15.45 27.08
N LEU A 26 -23.29 -14.96 25.83
CA LEU A 26 -24.27 -14.00 25.34
C LEU A 26 -25.67 -14.62 25.22
N THR A 27 -25.80 -15.82 24.66
CA THR A 27 -27.10 -16.50 24.52
C THR A 27 -27.77 -16.71 25.88
N LYS A 28 -27.03 -17.18 26.89
CA LYS A 28 -27.53 -17.31 28.26
C LYS A 28 -27.91 -15.95 28.86
N ALA A 29 -27.10 -14.92 28.63
CA ALA A 29 -27.39 -13.59 29.13
C ALA A 29 -28.68 -13.02 28.49
N VAL A 30 -28.87 -13.22 27.18
CA VAL A 30 -30.07 -12.80 26.44
C VAL A 30 -31.30 -13.58 26.88
N GLU A 31 -31.21 -14.89 27.13
CA GLU A 31 -32.31 -15.72 27.61
C GLU A 31 -32.84 -15.29 28.98
N ILE A 32 -31.94 -14.86 29.87
CA ILE A 32 -32.29 -14.38 31.22
C ILE A 32 -32.67 -12.88 31.19
N GLY A 33 -32.10 -12.09 30.26
CA GLY A 33 -32.42 -10.68 30.03
C GLY A 33 -31.98 -9.78 31.17
N ILE A 34 -32.81 -8.80 31.55
CA ILE A 34 -32.48 -7.78 32.56
C ILE A 34 -32.13 -8.38 33.94
N ARG A 35 -32.59 -9.61 34.22
CA ARG A 35 -32.23 -10.32 35.45
C ARG A 35 -30.81 -10.89 35.44
N SER A 36 -30.15 -10.92 34.27
CA SER A 36 -28.75 -11.36 34.13
C SER A 36 -27.82 -10.19 34.39
N GLU A 37 -26.87 -10.39 35.31
CA GLU A 37 -25.78 -9.45 35.54
C GLU A 37 -24.96 -9.21 34.27
N SER A 38 -24.63 -10.27 33.52
CA SER A 38 -23.84 -10.16 32.29
C SER A 38 -24.59 -9.44 31.17
N PHE A 39 -25.92 -9.55 31.11
CA PHE A 39 -26.72 -8.77 30.16
C PHE A 39 -26.73 -7.29 30.53
N ARG A 40 -26.97 -6.97 31.81
CA ARG A 40 -26.94 -5.60 32.32
C ARG A 40 -25.56 -4.96 32.14
N GLU A 41 -24.48 -5.70 32.35
CA GLU A 41 -23.11 -5.24 32.17
C GLU A 41 -22.86 -4.71 30.74
N VAL A 42 -23.28 -5.46 29.71
CA VAL A 42 -23.15 -5.03 28.30
C VAL A 42 -23.99 -3.78 28.05
N VAL A 43 -25.25 -3.78 28.49
CA VAL A 43 -26.17 -2.66 28.26
C VAL A 43 -25.67 -1.39 28.95
N VAL A 44 -25.20 -1.48 30.20
CA VAL A 44 -24.63 -0.37 30.97
C VAL A 44 -23.36 0.16 30.31
N TRP A 45 -22.51 -0.73 29.79
CA TRP A 45 -21.30 -0.30 29.08
C TRP A 45 -21.63 0.49 27.81
N LEU A 46 -22.53 -0.03 26.97
CA LEU A 46 -23.00 0.65 25.76
C LEU A 46 -23.68 1.99 26.08
N ALA A 47 -24.52 2.01 27.12
CA ALA A 47 -25.21 3.19 27.63
C ALA A 47 -24.23 4.28 28.07
N LYS A 48 -23.19 3.93 28.83
CA LYS A 48 -22.16 4.87 29.31
C LYS A 48 -21.34 5.47 28.18
N GLU A 49 -20.95 4.65 27.20
CA GLU A 49 -20.24 5.13 26.01
C GLU A 49 -21.11 6.12 25.21
N LEU A 50 -22.39 5.79 24.98
CA LEU A 50 -23.34 6.67 24.30
C LEU A 50 -23.58 7.97 25.07
N HIS A 51 -23.80 7.88 26.38
CA HIS A 51 -23.96 9.04 27.26
C HIS A 51 -22.77 9.98 27.19
N THR A 52 -21.55 9.44 27.24
CA THR A 52 -20.31 10.23 27.16
C THR A 52 -20.18 10.95 25.80
N LEU A 53 -20.50 10.27 24.70
CA LEU A 53 -20.32 10.80 23.35
C LEU A 53 -21.43 11.78 22.94
N ARG A 54 -22.67 11.53 23.36
CA ARG A 54 -23.84 12.35 23.01
C ARG A 54 -24.22 13.38 24.07
N LYS A 55 -23.64 13.30 25.27
CA LYS A 55 -23.95 14.14 26.43
C LYS A 55 -25.45 14.08 26.77
N THR A 56 -25.97 12.87 26.88
CA THR A 56 -27.36 12.68 27.31
C THR A 56 -27.51 13.06 28.79
N ASP A 57 -28.68 13.47 29.23
CA ASP A 57 -28.98 13.72 30.64
C ASP A 57 -29.26 12.39 31.37
N GLU A 58 -29.90 11.44 30.69
CA GLU A 58 -30.24 10.12 31.20
C GLU A 58 -29.15 9.09 30.88
N THR A 59 -28.91 8.16 31.79
CA THR A 59 -28.03 6.99 31.61
C THR A 59 -28.52 5.82 32.48
N VAL A 60 -27.86 4.67 32.37
CA VAL A 60 -28.22 3.48 33.15
C VAL A 60 -27.11 3.16 34.15
N SER A 61 -27.50 3.00 35.41
CA SER A 61 -26.60 2.76 36.52
C SER A 61 -26.24 1.27 36.64
N ALA A 62 -24.97 0.99 36.99
CA ALA A 62 -24.51 -0.39 37.22
C ALA A 62 -25.00 -0.96 38.56
N ASP A 63 -25.28 -0.08 39.52
CA ASP A 63 -25.57 -0.43 40.92
C ASP A 63 -27.06 -0.75 41.17
N VAL A 64 -27.90 -0.63 40.14
CA VAL A 64 -29.34 -0.88 40.24
C VAL A 64 -29.62 -2.38 40.22
N GLU A 65 -29.92 -2.93 41.40
CA GLU A 65 -30.24 -4.34 41.58
C GLU A 65 -31.67 -4.68 41.12
N ASP A 66 -32.63 -3.75 41.27
CA ASP A 66 -34.03 -3.97 40.86
C ASP A 66 -34.19 -3.94 39.33
N PRO A 67 -34.63 -5.05 38.70
CA PRO A 67 -34.88 -5.10 37.25
C PRO A 67 -35.88 -4.05 36.75
N ASN A 68 -36.85 -3.63 37.57
CA ASN A 68 -37.85 -2.65 37.15
C ASN A 68 -37.28 -1.24 37.12
N GLU A 69 -36.50 -0.86 38.13
CA GLU A 69 -35.77 0.40 38.17
C GLU A 69 -34.79 0.48 36.99
N PHE A 70 -34.03 -0.59 36.74
CA PHE A 70 -33.12 -0.67 35.58
C PHE A 70 -33.85 -0.50 34.24
N SER A 71 -35.01 -1.16 34.08
CA SER A 71 -35.82 -1.05 32.88
C SER A 71 -36.37 0.37 32.67
N MET A 72 -36.66 1.08 33.77
CA MET A 72 -37.12 2.47 33.72
C MET A 72 -36.01 3.43 33.30
N GLU A 73 -34.82 3.34 33.93
CA GLU A 73 -33.64 4.14 33.54
C GLU A 73 -33.27 3.91 32.06
N LEU A 74 -33.20 2.64 31.65
CA LEU A 74 -32.91 2.28 30.27
C LEU A 74 -33.94 2.84 29.29
N SER A 75 -35.22 2.78 29.66
CA SER A 75 -36.29 3.36 28.84
C SER A 75 -36.19 4.88 28.71
N ALA A 76 -35.80 5.57 29.79
CA ALA A 76 -35.60 7.03 29.79
C ALA A 76 -34.44 7.41 28.87
N MET A 77 -33.30 6.73 28.98
CA MET A 77 -32.15 6.94 28.10
C MET A 77 -32.50 6.64 26.62
N LEU A 78 -33.20 5.54 26.34
CA LEU A 78 -33.62 5.21 24.97
C LEU A 78 -34.59 6.25 24.39
N LYS A 79 -35.44 6.86 25.23
CA LYS A 79 -36.32 7.97 24.81
C LYS A 79 -35.51 9.20 24.41
N GLU A 80 -34.51 9.56 25.21
CA GLU A 80 -33.64 10.69 24.94
C GLU A 80 -32.80 10.49 23.68
N LEU A 81 -32.28 9.28 23.48
CA LEU A 81 -31.60 8.86 22.24
C LEU A 81 -32.53 8.81 21.02
N SER A 82 -33.82 9.14 21.16
CA SER A 82 -34.82 9.10 20.10
C SER A 82 -34.96 7.71 19.46
N CYS A 83 -34.91 6.66 20.30
CA CYS A 83 -34.99 5.27 19.84
C CYS A 83 -36.26 5.03 18.99
N PRO A 84 -36.13 4.46 17.77
CA PRO A 84 -37.26 4.26 16.86
C PRO A 84 -38.21 3.16 17.34
N TYR A 85 -37.76 2.27 18.22
CA TYR A 85 -38.54 1.14 18.73
C TYR A 85 -39.43 1.55 19.90
N LYS A 86 -40.63 2.06 19.59
CA LYS A 86 -41.60 2.56 20.58
C LYS A 86 -41.91 1.57 21.72
N LYS A 87 -41.84 0.26 21.46
CA LYS A 87 -42.05 -0.79 22.47
C LYS A 87 -41.07 -0.76 23.64
N PHE A 88 -39.91 -0.11 23.50
CA PHE A 88 -38.94 0.04 24.58
C PHE A 88 -39.16 1.29 25.44
N VAL A 89 -40.03 2.20 24.99
CA VAL A 89 -40.17 3.53 25.61
C VAL A 89 -41.62 3.81 26.03
N THR A 90 -42.58 3.17 25.38
CA THR A 90 -44.03 3.37 25.59
C THR A 90 -44.71 2.06 25.97
N GLY A 91 -45.87 2.15 26.62
CA GLY A 91 -46.61 0.98 27.12
C GLY A 91 -46.14 0.48 28.49
N PRO A 92 -46.74 -0.63 28.99
CA PRO A 92 -46.43 -1.21 30.30
C PRO A 92 -44.96 -1.61 30.43
N LEU A 93 -44.39 -1.43 31.62
CA LEU A 93 -42.99 -1.80 31.90
C LEU A 93 -42.75 -3.32 31.78
N SER A 94 -43.77 -4.12 32.10
CA SER A 94 -43.75 -5.59 32.02
C SER A 94 -43.48 -6.13 30.61
N ASP A 95 -43.82 -5.35 29.59
CA ASP A 95 -43.78 -5.79 28.20
C ASP A 95 -42.44 -5.37 27.54
N ARG A 96 -41.66 -4.51 28.21
CA ARG A 96 -40.39 -4.01 27.70
C ARG A 96 -39.31 -5.05 27.89
N PHE A 97 -38.56 -5.30 26.82
CA PHE A 97 -37.43 -6.25 26.83
C PHE A 97 -37.85 -7.66 27.28
N ALA A 98 -39.13 -8.01 27.09
CA ALA A 98 -39.71 -9.23 27.62
C ALA A 98 -39.23 -10.47 26.87
N THR A 99 -39.16 -10.40 25.54
CA THR A 99 -38.78 -11.55 24.69
C THR A 99 -37.29 -11.55 24.34
N ASN A 100 -36.75 -12.72 23.96
CA ASN A 100 -35.38 -12.81 23.46
C ASN A 100 -35.15 -11.92 22.22
N GLY A 101 -36.14 -11.84 21.33
CA GLY A 101 -36.09 -10.95 20.16
C GLY A 101 -36.00 -9.48 20.54
N ASP A 102 -36.72 -9.05 21.58
CA ASP A 102 -36.65 -7.67 22.08
C ASP A 102 -35.26 -7.32 22.64
N ARG A 103 -34.64 -8.27 23.35
CA ARG A 103 -33.33 -8.10 23.97
C ARG A 103 -32.20 -8.07 22.94
N LEU A 104 -32.27 -8.91 21.91
CA LEU A 104 -31.35 -8.86 20.78
C LEU A 104 -31.51 -7.57 19.98
N GLN A 105 -32.75 -7.15 19.72
CA GLN A 105 -33.01 -5.89 19.03
C GLN A 105 -32.55 -4.66 19.82
N LEU A 106 -32.63 -4.69 21.15
CA LEU A 106 -32.05 -3.67 22.00
C LEU A 106 -30.52 -3.59 21.85
N LEU A 107 -29.83 -4.74 21.94
CA LEU A 107 -28.37 -4.79 21.82
C LEU A 107 -27.92 -4.33 20.43
N ASP A 108 -28.56 -4.82 19.38
CA ASP A 108 -28.30 -4.41 17.99
C ASP A 108 -28.46 -2.90 17.80
N TYR A 109 -29.54 -2.32 18.34
CA TYR A 109 -29.75 -0.87 18.33
C TYR A 109 -28.63 -0.11 19.03
N LEU A 110 -28.33 -0.47 20.29
CA LEU A 110 -27.33 0.26 21.09
C LEU A 110 -25.93 0.19 20.47
N VAL A 111 -25.56 -0.98 19.95
CA VAL A 111 -24.28 -1.22 19.27
C VAL A 111 -24.20 -0.40 17.97
N THR A 112 -25.24 -0.46 17.14
CA THR A 112 -25.30 0.30 15.88
C THR A 112 -25.30 1.80 16.14
N GLU A 113 -26.05 2.28 17.13
CA GLU A 113 -26.12 3.69 17.48
C GLU A 113 -24.77 4.21 18.00
N LEU A 114 -24.05 3.39 18.79
CA LEU A 114 -22.71 3.73 19.27
C LEU A 114 -21.70 3.80 18.11
N MET A 115 -21.72 2.81 17.22
CA MET A 115 -20.88 2.82 16.02
C MET A 115 -21.17 4.04 15.13
N ALA A 116 -22.44 4.32 14.85
CA ALA A 116 -22.87 5.48 14.07
C ALA A 116 -22.46 6.81 14.72
N THR A 117 -22.53 6.90 16.05
CA THR A 117 -22.08 8.07 16.81
C THR A 117 -20.57 8.26 16.67
N LYS A 118 -19.77 7.20 16.89
CA LYS A 118 -18.30 7.25 16.73
C LYS A 118 -17.91 7.63 15.29
N MET A 119 -18.58 7.08 14.27
CA MET A 119 -18.36 7.42 12.87
C MET A 119 -18.73 8.88 12.57
N SER A 120 -19.89 9.35 13.03
CA SER A 120 -20.35 10.72 12.80
C SER A 120 -19.43 11.75 13.45
N LEU A 121 -18.94 11.47 14.67
CA LEU A 121 -17.96 12.32 15.35
C LEU A 121 -16.63 12.36 14.60
N ARG A 122 -16.18 11.23 14.01
CA ARG A 122 -14.97 11.19 13.18
C ARG A 122 -15.13 11.97 11.87
N LEU A 123 -16.32 11.98 11.27
CA LEU A 123 -16.62 12.67 10.01
C LEU A 123 -16.88 14.17 10.18
N LYS A 124 -17.14 14.66 11.41
CA LYS A 124 -17.29 16.09 11.73
C LYS A 124 -16.10 16.60 12.57
N PRO A 125 -14.92 16.81 11.98
CA PRO A 125 -13.74 17.28 12.71
C PRO A 125 -13.86 18.74 13.21
N ALA A 126 -14.82 19.53 12.73
CA ALA A 126 -14.95 20.95 13.06
C ALA A 126 -15.49 21.25 14.46
N GLU A 127 -16.20 20.31 15.10
CA GLU A 127 -16.79 20.47 16.45
C GLU A 127 -16.04 19.69 17.53
N GLN A 128 -15.01 18.94 17.16
CA GLN A 128 -14.10 18.35 18.14
C GLN A 128 -13.29 19.50 18.76
N THR A 129 -13.69 19.98 19.94
CA THR A 129 -12.76 20.66 20.84
C THR A 129 -11.53 19.77 20.90
N TYR A 130 -10.37 20.29 20.48
CA TYR A 130 -9.12 19.54 20.39
C TYR A 130 -8.87 18.76 21.69
N ILE A 131 -9.35 17.51 21.75
CA ILE A 131 -8.99 16.58 22.80
C ILE A 131 -7.57 16.20 22.42
N ILE A 132 -6.60 16.91 23.00
CA ILE A 132 -5.20 16.53 22.91
C ILE A 132 -5.15 15.11 23.48
N PRO A 133 -4.87 14.08 22.65
CA PRO A 133 -4.77 12.73 23.17
C PRO A 133 -3.71 12.71 24.29
N LYS A 134 -4.00 12.01 25.39
CA LYS A 134 -3.02 11.79 26.48
C LYS A 134 -1.74 11.09 25.98
N SER A 135 -1.78 10.48 24.80
CA SER A 135 -0.62 10.01 24.07
C SER A 135 -0.07 11.09 23.14
N GLU A 136 1.21 11.41 23.32
CA GLU A 136 1.97 12.25 22.40
C GLU A 136 1.86 11.71 20.97
N THR A 137 1.38 12.54 20.04
CA THR A 137 1.33 12.17 18.62
C THR A 137 2.73 12.18 18.00
N ASN A 138 2.95 11.38 16.96
CA ASN A 138 4.22 11.40 16.21
C ASN A 138 4.55 12.81 15.68
N THR A 139 3.52 13.58 15.29
CA THR A 139 3.68 14.97 14.86
C THR A 139 4.13 15.89 15.99
N ALA A 140 3.56 15.74 17.19
CA ALA A 140 3.98 16.52 18.36
C ALA A 140 5.44 16.23 18.71
N ARG A 141 5.83 14.94 18.72
CA ARG A 141 7.22 14.52 18.95
C ARG A 141 8.18 15.07 17.89
N ALA A 142 7.79 15.02 16.62
CA ALA A 142 8.60 15.54 15.52
C ALA A 142 8.81 17.06 15.65
N LEU A 143 7.76 17.82 16.01
CA LEU A 143 7.86 19.26 16.26
C LEU A 143 8.73 19.55 17.49
N GLU A 144 8.60 18.78 18.57
CA GLU A 144 9.44 18.93 19.75
C GLU A 144 10.92 18.68 19.41
N ASN A 145 11.24 17.58 18.74
CA ASN A 145 12.61 17.29 18.30
C ASN A 145 13.16 18.39 17.40
N LEU A 146 12.36 18.85 16.43
CA LEU A 146 12.77 19.90 15.51
C LEU A 146 13.03 21.24 16.23
N THR A 147 12.22 21.59 17.23
CA THR A 147 12.50 22.79 18.06
C THR A 147 13.75 22.65 18.92
N LYS A 148 14.05 21.44 19.44
CA LYS A 148 15.31 21.15 20.14
C LYS A 148 16.51 21.27 19.21
N ASP A 149 16.44 20.66 18.02
CA ASP A 149 17.52 20.67 17.01
C ASP A 149 17.82 22.08 16.50
N LEU A 150 16.78 22.91 16.34
CA LEU A 150 16.92 24.32 15.96
C LEU A 150 17.29 25.24 17.14
N CYS A 151 17.40 24.69 18.35
CA CYS A 151 17.69 25.42 19.60
C CYS A 151 16.70 26.56 19.87
N LEU A 152 15.42 26.35 19.57
CA LEU A 152 14.37 27.35 19.69
C LEU A 152 13.88 27.59 21.13
N GLY A 153 14.28 26.72 22.06
CA GLY A 153 13.82 26.70 23.45
C GLY A 153 12.36 26.23 23.56
N LYS A 154 11.83 26.22 24.79
CA LYS A 154 10.41 25.89 25.02
C LYS A 154 9.54 27.02 24.43
N PRO A 155 8.55 26.73 23.57
CA PRO A 155 7.65 27.75 23.06
C PRO A 155 6.84 28.40 24.21
N PRO A 156 6.49 29.68 24.09
CA PRO A 156 5.59 30.35 25.04
C PRO A 156 4.25 29.62 25.14
N GLU A 157 3.64 29.60 26.33
CA GLU A 157 2.39 28.85 26.60
C GLU A 157 1.21 29.28 25.71
N ASN A 158 1.22 30.52 25.20
CA ASN A 158 0.17 31.09 24.34
C ASN A 158 0.67 31.49 22.94
N ILE A 159 1.64 30.77 22.36
CA ILE A 159 2.10 31.09 21.00
C ILE A 159 1.03 30.74 19.95
N ALA A 160 0.71 31.70 19.08
CA ALA A 160 -0.16 31.43 17.94
C ALA A 160 0.53 30.44 16.96
N PRO A 161 -0.19 29.46 16.38
CA PRO A 161 0.41 28.46 15.49
C PRO A 161 1.18 29.07 14.32
N LYS A 162 0.65 30.13 13.71
CA LYS A 162 1.31 30.84 12.62
C LYS A 162 2.66 31.44 13.06
N ALA A 163 2.68 32.14 14.18
CA ALA A 163 3.91 32.75 14.71
C ALA A 163 4.96 31.69 15.07
N PHE A 164 4.52 30.51 15.54
CA PHE A 164 5.41 29.37 15.78
C PHE A 164 6.04 28.85 14.49
N PHE A 165 5.23 28.59 13.45
CA PHE A 165 5.72 28.12 12.15
C PHE A 165 6.57 29.16 11.41
N ASP A 166 6.24 30.45 11.51
CA ASP A 166 7.05 31.53 10.92
C ASP A 166 8.45 31.58 11.55
N LYS A 167 8.54 31.47 12.88
CA LYS A 167 9.83 31.42 13.60
C LYS A 167 10.62 30.15 13.25
N LEU A 168 9.93 29.03 13.11
CA LEU A 168 10.50 27.76 12.67
C LEU A 168 11.12 27.86 11.28
N ASN A 169 10.35 28.33 10.30
CA ASN A 169 10.80 28.49 8.93
C ASN A 169 12.01 29.42 8.84
N PHE A 170 11.98 30.55 9.56
CA PHE A 170 13.11 31.46 9.63
C PHE A 170 14.38 30.78 10.15
N LYS A 171 14.29 30.00 11.23
CA LYS A 171 15.45 29.28 11.79
C LYS A 171 15.95 28.17 10.87
N VAL A 172 15.06 27.45 10.20
CA VAL A 172 15.44 26.44 9.21
C VAL A 172 16.21 27.10 8.06
N GLU A 173 15.71 28.21 7.51
CA GLU A 173 16.41 28.95 6.45
C GLU A 173 17.77 29.49 6.90
N GLU A 174 17.86 30.03 8.12
CA GLU A 174 19.12 30.51 8.70
C GLU A 174 20.16 29.37 8.82
N ARG A 175 19.72 28.18 9.26
CA ARG A 175 20.58 26.98 9.34
C ARG A 175 21.01 26.50 7.96
N ILE A 176 20.11 26.48 6.98
CA ILE A 176 20.44 26.12 5.60
C ILE A 176 21.49 27.08 5.03
N LYS A 177 21.32 28.40 5.21
CA LYS A 177 22.25 29.43 4.72
C LYS A 177 23.62 29.38 5.39
N SER A 178 23.69 28.98 6.66
CA SER A 178 24.95 28.85 7.41
C SER A 178 25.66 27.50 7.22
N THR A 179 25.02 26.54 6.54
CA THR A 179 25.59 25.23 6.24
C THR A 179 26.63 25.35 5.12
N LYS A 180 27.75 24.63 5.23
CA LYS A 180 28.81 24.65 4.21
C LYS A 180 28.29 24.10 2.88
N ALA A 181 28.76 24.69 1.78
CA ALA A 181 28.47 24.20 0.43
C ALA A 181 28.89 22.72 0.30
N GLY A 182 27.99 21.90 -0.27
CA GLY A 182 28.21 20.47 -0.47
C GLY A 182 27.78 19.54 0.68
N ILE A 183 27.33 20.08 1.83
CA ILE A 183 26.73 19.27 2.89
C ILE A 183 25.24 19.01 2.62
N LEU A 184 24.50 20.04 2.21
CA LEU A 184 23.09 19.93 1.88
C LEU A 184 22.93 20.05 0.36
N ASN A 185 22.49 18.96 -0.27
CA ASN A 185 22.17 18.94 -1.69
C ASN A 185 20.77 19.50 -1.94
N GLU A 186 20.49 19.82 -3.20
CA GLU A 186 19.18 20.28 -3.64
C GLU A 186 18.10 19.20 -3.42
N PRO A 187 16.83 19.58 -3.18
CA PRO A 187 15.74 18.62 -3.09
C PRO A 187 15.67 17.74 -4.35
N LEU A 188 15.44 16.44 -4.15
CA LEU A 188 15.24 15.49 -5.25
C LEU A 188 13.94 15.81 -6.00
N MET A 189 12.87 16.03 -5.24
CA MET A 189 11.58 16.48 -5.77
C MET A 189 11.52 18.01 -5.77
N ARG A 190 11.63 18.62 -6.95
CA ARG A 190 11.51 20.07 -7.13
C ARG A 190 10.10 20.43 -7.58
N THR A 191 9.28 20.94 -6.68
CA THR A 191 7.94 21.45 -7.00
C THR A 191 7.96 22.97 -7.00
N THR A 192 7.71 23.59 -8.15
CA THR A 192 7.61 25.06 -8.27
C THR A 192 6.24 25.59 -7.83
N LYS A 193 5.24 24.70 -7.74
CA LYS A 193 3.87 24.97 -7.27
C LYS A 193 3.48 23.92 -6.25
N SER A 194 2.61 24.29 -5.33
CA SER A 194 1.98 23.33 -4.41
C SER A 194 1.23 22.27 -5.20
N LEU A 195 1.34 21.01 -4.77
CA LEU A 195 0.59 19.91 -5.34
C LEU A 195 -0.90 20.06 -5.01
N THR A 196 -1.77 19.72 -5.96
CA THR A 196 -3.22 19.66 -5.73
C THR A 196 -3.61 18.38 -4.99
N ASP A 197 -4.79 18.35 -4.39
CA ASP A 197 -5.29 17.15 -3.69
C ASP A 197 -5.35 15.91 -4.59
N ALA A 198 -5.68 16.09 -5.88
CA ALA A 198 -5.68 15.01 -6.84
C ALA A 198 -4.26 14.47 -7.10
N GLN A 199 -3.26 15.36 -7.15
CA GLN A 199 -1.85 14.99 -7.32
C GLN A 199 -1.30 14.29 -6.06
N TRP A 200 -1.68 14.75 -4.87
CA TRP A 200 -1.33 14.08 -3.62
C TRP A 200 -1.87 12.65 -3.58
N LYS A 201 -3.15 12.46 -3.91
CA LYS A 201 -3.76 11.12 -4.01
C LYS A 201 -3.06 10.24 -5.03
N GLN A 202 -2.68 10.81 -6.18
CA GLN A 202 -1.93 10.06 -7.19
C GLN A 202 -0.53 9.66 -6.68
N LEU A 203 0.14 10.53 -5.93
CA LEU A 203 1.45 10.24 -5.34
C LEU A 203 1.35 9.14 -4.26
N GLU A 204 0.30 9.17 -3.44
CA GLU A 204 -0.03 8.11 -2.49
C GLU A 204 -0.26 6.77 -3.20
N ALA A 205 -1.02 6.74 -4.29
CA ALA A 205 -1.25 5.52 -5.06
C ALA A 205 0.06 4.96 -5.65
N ILE A 206 0.90 5.81 -6.25
CA ILE A 206 2.21 5.40 -6.78
C ILE A 206 3.10 4.85 -5.66
N HIS A 207 3.09 5.51 -4.50
CA HIS A 207 3.85 5.05 -3.33
C HIS A 207 3.38 3.67 -2.87
N GLU A 208 2.07 3.45 -2.76
CA GLU A 208 1.50 2.17 -2.35
C GLU A 208 1.85 1.04 -3.32
N ASP A 209 1.77 1.29 -4.63
CA ASP A 209 2.12 0.33 -5.67
C ASP A 209 3.61 -0.03 -5.63
N LEU A 210 4.49 0.97 -5.51
CA LEU A 210 5.92 0.75 -5.38
C LEU A 210 6.26 -0.02 -4.10
N ASP A 211 5.65 0.32 -2.96
CA ASP A 211 5.91 -0.35 -1.70
C ASP A 211 5.53 -1.84 -1.77
N LYS A 212 4.39 -2.16 -2.40
CA LYS A 212 3.99 -3.55 -2.71
C LYS A 212 5.01 -4.25 -3.61
N GLU A 213 5.45 -3.61 -4.69
CA GLU A 213 6.40 -4.20 -5.64
C GLU A 213 7.77 -4.46 -4.97
N TYR A 214 8.28 -3.51 -4.18
CA TYR A 214 9.54 -3.66 -3.45
C TYR A 214 9.44 -4.72 -2.35
N ASN A 215 8.31 -4.84 -1.66
CA ASN A 215 8.08 -5.92 -0.73
C ASN A 215 8.10 -7.29 -1.42
N LEU A 216 7.41 -7.42 -2.57
CA LEU A 216 7.43 -8.65 -3.36
C LEU A 216 8.86 -9.00 -3.80
N ARG A 217 9.61 -8.03 -4.32
CA ARG A 217 11.02 -8.21 -4.70
C ARG A 217 11.88 -8.66 -3.52
N ARG A 218 11.67 -8.10 -2.33
CA ARG A 218 12.34 -8.50 -1.08
C ARG A 218 12.02 -9.96 -0.73
N GLN A 219 10.76 -10.35 -0.78
CA GLN A 219 10.34 -11.74 -0.53
C GLN A 219 11.00 -12.71 -1.51
N VAL A 220 10.97 -12.40 -2.81
CA VAL A 220 11.62 -13.22 -3.84
C VAL A 220 13.13 -13.38 -3.58
N LEU A 221 13.83 -12.30 -3.20
CA LEU A 221 15.25 -12.36 -2.89
C LEU A 221 15.54 -13.20 -1.64
N LEU A 222 14.70 -13.11 -0.60
CA LEU A 222 14.83 -13.92 0.61
C LEU A 222 14.56 -15.40 0.33
N THR A 223 13.51 -15.72 -0.43
CA THR A 223 13.22 -17.09 -0.85
C THR A 223 14.36 -17.66 -1.71
N ARG A 224 14.91 -16.86 -2.63
CA ARG A 224 16.07 -17.28 -3.42
C ARG A 224 17.29 -17.55 -2.54
N LEU A 225 17.53 -16.71 -1.53
CA LEU A 225 18.61 -16.93 -0.57
C LEU A 225 18.39 -18.24 0.21
N GLU A 226 17.19 -18.48 0.68
CA GLU A 226 16.81 -19.70 1.41
C GLU A 226 17.04 -20.96 0.55
N VAL A 227 16.49 -21.01 -0.66
CA VAL A 227 16.66 -22.16 -1.58
C VAL A 227 18.14 -22.35 -1.95
N THR A 228 18.91 -21.26 -2.09
CA THR A 228 20.36 -21.36 -2.32
C THR A 228 21.05 -22.05 -1.14
N ILE A 229 20.69 -21.73 0.10
CA ILE A 229 21.25 -22.35 1.29
C ILE A 229 20.84 -23.82 1.41
N GLN A 230 19.57 -24.14 1.11
CA GLN A 230 19.08 -25.52 1.06
C GLN A 230 19.86 -26.37 0.05
N SER A 231 20.25 -25.79 -1.10
CA SER A 231 21.05 -26.52 -2.09
C SER A 231 22.42 -26.97 -1.57
N PHE A 232 23.02 -26.26 -0.61
CA PHE A 232 24.28 -26.68 0.00
C PHE A 232 24.14 -27.94 0.86
N GLN A 233 22.94 -28.24 1.36
CA GLN A 233 22.64 -29.41 2.19
C GLN A 233 22.49 -30.70 1.36
N TRP A 234 22.53 -30.61 0.03
CA TRP A 234 22.40 -31.79 -0.84
C TRP A 234 23.63 -32.70 -0.82
N SER A 235 24.81 -32.15 -0.48
CA SER A 235 26.01 -32.96 -0.30
C SER A 235 26.03 -33.67 1.06
N ASP A 236 26.48 -34.92 1.10
CA ASP A 236 26.49 -35.73 2.33
C ASP A 236 27.34 -35.10 3.45
N LYS A 237 28.45 -34.44 3.07
CA LYS A 237 29.33 -33.71 4.01
C LYS A 237 28.62 -32.55 4.71
N MET A 238 27.74 -31.85 3.98
CA MET A 238 27.03 -30.68 4.50
C MET A 238 25.74 -31.08 5.22
N ARG A 239 25.10 -32.19 4.82
CA ARG A 239 23.95 -32.76 5.53
C ARG A 239 24.28 -33.10 6.98
N ALA A 240 25.49 -33.60 7.25
CA ALA A 240 25.98 -33.83 8.61
C ALA A 240 26.11 -32.54 9.46
N ARG A 241 26.07 -31.35 8.84
CA ARG A 241 26.16 -30.03 9.50
C ARG A 241 24.91 -29.18 9.31
N GLU A 242 23.79 -29.80 8.96
CA GLU A 242 22.53 -29.10 8.64
C GLU A 242 22.10 -28.16 9.77
N ASN A 243 22.10 -28.63 11.01
CA ASN A 243 21.71 -27.82 12.18
C ASN A 243 22.58 -26.56 12.33
N GLU A 244 23.90 -26.66 12.14
CA GLU A 244 24.82 -25.52 12.22
C GLU A 244 24.54 -24.49 11.11
N ILE A 245 24.23 -24.96 9.90
CA ILE A 245 23.92 -24.12 8.75
C ILE A 245 22.61 -23.36 8.99
N ILE A 246 21.57 -24.08 9.44
CA ILE A 246 20.26 -23.50 9.72
C ILE A 246 20.37 -22.47 10.85
N GLU A 247 21.07 -22.78 11.94
CA GLU A 247 21.26 -21.86 13.07
C GLU A 247 21.94 -20.56 12.63
N ARG A 248 23.04 -20.66 11.88
CA ARG A 248 23.75 -19.48 11.34
C ARG A 248 22.87 -18.67 10.38
N PHE A 249 22.11 -19.35 9.52
CA PHE A 249 21.21 -18.68 8.58
C PHE A 249 20.08 -17.94 9.31
N GLN A 250 19.43 -18.58 10.28
CA GLN A 250 18.37 -17.99 11.09
C GLN A 250 18.87 -16.79 11.89
N SER A 251 20.09 -16.88 12.45
CA SER A 251 20.72 -15.72 13.11
C SER A 251 20.89 -14.54 12.15
N LYS A 252 21.25 -14.80 10.89
CA LYS A 252 21.41 -13.75 9.87
C LYS A 252 20.07 -13.21 9.36
N LEU A 253 19.03 -14.03 9.30
CA LEU A 253 17.69 -13.57 8.95
C LEU A 253 17.15 -12.57 9.97
N LYS A 254 17.39 -12.78 11.27
CA LYS A 254 17.02 -11.82 12.32
C LYS A 254 17.67 -10.44 12.11
N ASP A 255 18.94 -10.41 11.69
CA ASP A 255 19.60 -9.15 11.33
C ASP A 255 18.91 -8.47 10.12
N LEU A 256 18.40 -9.27 9.17
CA LEU A 256 17.70 -8.79 7.98
C LEU A 256 16.26 -8.33 8.25
N GLU A 257 15.61 -8.82 9.32
CA GLU A 257 14.28 -8.39 9.74
C GLU A 257 14.24 -6.93 10.18
N ALA A 258 15.37 -6.39 10.68
CA ALA A 258 15.49 -4.97 11.01
C ALA A 258 15.32 -4.07 9.77
N TYR A 259 15.68 -4.56 8.59
CA TYR A 259 15.41 -3.90 7.31
C TYR A 259 14.00 -4.25 6.84
N LYS A 260 13.02 -3.67 7.53
CA LYS A 260 11.60 -3.77 7.16
C LYS A 260 11.35 -3.11 5.81
N TYR A 261 10.42 -3.68 5.06
CA TYR A 261 9.80 -2.99 3.92
C TYR A 261 8.75 -2.02 4.47
N GLY A 262 8.56 -0.87 3.82
CA GLY A 262 7.71 0.18 4.35
C GLY A 262 8.24 0.81 5.65
N GLY A 263 7.68 1.96 6.01
CA GLY A 263 7.98 2.68 7.25
C GLY A 263 8.40 4.14 7.04
N ASP A 264 8.93 4.77 8.08
CA ASP A 264 9.25 6.20 8.09
C ASP A 264 10.31 6.59 7.05
N SER A 265 11.12 5.64 6.59
CA SER A 265 12.19 5.87 5.60
C SER A 265 11.74 5.81 4.14
N THR A 266 10.54 5.28 3.86
CA THR A 266 10.04 5.12 2.48
C THR A 266 8.68 5.78 2.26
N ASN A 267 8.21 6.62 3.19
CA ASN A 267 6.93 7.33 3.07
C ASN A 267 7.05 8.63 2.25
N ILE A 268 5.91 9.29 2.01
CA ILE A 268 5.85 10.57 1.28
C ILE A 268 6.69 11.66 1.95
N VAL A 269 6.75 11.68 3.28
CA VAL A 269 7.57 12.65 4.02
C VAL A 269 9.06 12.45 3.70
N ALA A 270 9.53 11.20 3.63
CA ALA A 270 10.88 10.85 3.23
C ALA A 270 11.16 11.26 1.77
N LEU A 271 10.18 11.13 0.87
CA LEU A 271 10.29 11.62 -0.51
C LEU A 271 10.47 13.15 -0.56
N LEU A 272 9.74 13.92 0.26
CA LEU A 272 9.88 15.37 0.32
C LEU A 272 11.21 15.81 0.97
N ALA A 273 11.69 15.02 1.94
CA ALA A 273 13.00 15.24 2.56
C ALA A 273 14.18 14.83 1.66
N ALA A 274 13.94 13.96 0.67
CA ALA A 274 14.97 13.42 -0.21
C ALA A 274 15.76 14.51 -0.93
N ARG A 275 17.07 14.30 -1.04
CA ARG A 275 18.03 15.17 -1.72
C ARG A 275 18.61 14.50 -2.95
N ALA A 276 19.14 15.31 -3.87
CA ALA A 276 19.58 14.87 -5.19
C ALA A 276 20.71 13.83 -5.16
N ASP A 277 21.49 13.78 -4.09
CA ASP A 277 22.50 12.76 -3.82
C ASP A 277 21.93 11.36 -3.59
N LEU A 278 20.69 11.22 -3.12
CA LEU A 278 20.03 9.91 -3.02
C LEU A 278 19.83 9.24 -4.39
N ALA A 279 19.79 10.03 -5.47
CA ALA A 279 19.74 9.49 -6.84
C ALA A 279 21.11 8.99 -7.34
N ILE A 280 22.19 9.23 -6.60
CA ILE A 280 23.53 8.76 -6.95
C ILE A 280 23.63 7.27 -6.55
N ILE A 281 23.41 6.40 -7.53
CA ILE A 281 23.55 4.95 -7.34
C ILE A 281 25.02 4.57 -7.49
N GLU A 282 25.71 4.34 -6.37
CA GLU A 282 27.03 3.73 -6.40
C GLU A 282 26.90 2.22 -6.61
N LYS A 283 27.52 1.69 -7.67
CA LYS A 283 27.53 0.25 -7.93
C LYS A 283 28.24 -0.47 -6.77
N THR A 284 27.62 -1.51 -6.23
CA THR A 284 28.24 -2.36 -5.19
C THR A 284 29.53 -3.04 -5.67
N SER A 285 29.69 -3.19 -6.99
CA SER A 285 30.91 -3.67 -7.63
C SER A 285 31.95 -2.58 -7.91
N SER A 286 31.70 -1.31 -7.54
CA SER A 286 32.64 -0.22 -7.79
C SER A 286 33.96 -0.48 -7.09
N ALA A 287 35.05 -0.03 -7.70
CA ALA A 287 36.37 -0.17 -7.09
C ALA A 287 36.40 0.46 -5.70
N ASN A 288 35.71 1.60 -5.49
CA ASN A 288 35.65 2.33 -4.21
C ASN A 288 34.95 1.55 -3.10
N VAL A 289 33.78 0.96 -3.35
CA VAL A 289 33.08 0.09 -2.38
C VAL A 289 33.91 -1.16 -2.10
N ARG A 290 34.54 -1.75 -3.13
CA ARG A 290 35.32 -2.98 -2.99
C ARG A 290 36.65 -2.80 -2.23
N LYS A 291 37.24 -1.60 -2.17
CA LYS A 291 38.45 -1.36 -1.34
C LYS A 291 38.19 -1.69 0.14
N ASN A 292 36.97 -1.42 0.60
CA ASN A 292 36.59 -1.53 2.01
C ASN A 292 35.87 -2.84 2.35
N THR A 293 35.54 -3.68 1.36
CA THR A 293 34.78 -4.93 1.52
C THR A 293 35.56 -6.17 1.07
N ALA A 294 36.88 -6.05 0.89
CA ALA A 294 37.76 -7.16 0.54
C ALA A 294 37.69 -8.27 1.61
N SER A 295 37.50 -9.52 1.17
CA SER A 295 37.40 -10.68 2.05
C SER A 295 38.38 -11.77 1.64
N LYS A 296 38.55 -12.81 2.47
CA LYS A 296 39.38 -13.98 2.13
C LYS A 296 38.93 -14.68 0.84
N ILE A 297 37.65 -14.54 0.47
CA ILE A 297 37.06 -15.12 -0.75
C ILE A 297 37.17 -14.14 -1.92
N GLN A 298 36.91 -12.85 -1.69
CA GLN A 298 37.00 -11.80 -2.71
C GLN A 298 38.18 -10.86 -2.42
N LYS A 299 39.39 -11.36 -2.70
CA LYS A 299 40.63 -10.63 -2.42
C LYS A 299 41.02 -9.60 -3.49
N HIS A 300 40.51 -9.73 -4.71
CA HIS A 300 41.03 -8.96 -5.86
C HIS A 300 39.97 -8.02 -6.43
N VAL A 301 40.34 -6.74 -6.51
CA VAL A 301 39.62 -5.73 -7.28
C VAL A 301 40.13 -5.83 -8.70
N ILE A 302 39.30 -6.34 -9.60
CA ILE A 302 39.61 -6.34 -11.04
C ILE A 302 39.57 -4.88 -11.49
N GLY A 303 40.67 -4.39 -12.06
CA GLY A 303 40.78 -3.03 -12.59
C GLY A 303 39.89 -2.80 -13.81
N SER A 304 40.08 -1.69 -14.51
CA SER A 304 39.41 -1.45 -15.80
C SER A 304 39.69 -2.61 -16.75
N VAL A 305 38.68 -3.40 -17.07
CA VAL A 305 38.77 -4.48 -18.06
C VAL A 305 38.51 -3.84 -19.42
N PRO A 306 39.49 -3.84 -20.35
CA PRO A 306 39.27 -3.39 -21.71
C PRO A 306 38.09 -4.14 -22.32
N ASP A 307 37.32 -3.46 -23.15
CA ASP A 307 36.20 -4.08 -23.85
C ASP A 307 36.70 -5.35 -24.57
N ARG A 308 36.07 -6.49 -24.29
CA ARG A 308 36.44 -7.78 -24.87
C ARG A 308 35.68 -8.05 -26.18
N GLY A 309 34.89 -7.07 -26.64
CA GLY A 309 33.98 -7.24 -27.76
C GLY A 309 32.92 -8.28 -27.45
N GLY A 310 32.22 -8.75 -28.48
CA GLY A 310 31.20 -9.79 -28.33
C GLY A 310 29.78 -9.24 -28.19
N ARG A 311 29.58 -7.93 -28.34
CA ARG A 311 28.22 -7.38 -28.40
C ARG A 311 27.58 -7.85 -29.69
N ALA A 312 26.37 -8.38 -29.61
CA ALA A 312 25.67 -8.92 -30.77
C ALA A 312 25.56 -7.93 -31.96
N HIS A 313 25.60 -6.62 -31.69
CA HIS A 313 25.57 -5.56 -32.70
C HIS A 313 26.94 -5.21 -33.30
N GLU A 314 28.05 -5.66 -32.71
CA GLU A 314 29.42 -5.50 -33.23
C GLU A 314 29.83 -6.67 -34.13
N HIS A 315 29.09 -7.78 -34.08
CA HIS A 315 29.28 -8.90 -34.99
C HIS A 315 28.71 -8.55 -36.37
N ALA A 316 29.53 -8.75 -37.40
CA ALA A 316 29.02 -8.77 -38.75
C ALA A 316 27.88 -9.79 -38.83
N PRO A 317 26.74 -9.46 -39.46
CA PRO A 317 25.67 -10.43 -39.65
C PRO A 317 26.24 -11.67 -40.33
N PRO A 318 25.80 -12.88 -39.95
CA PRO A 318 26.27 -14.10 -40.59
C PRO A 318 26.10 -13.96 -42.10
N PRO A 319 27.06 -14.45 -42.91
CA PRO A 319 26.94 -14.43 -44.36
C PRO A 319 25.58 -15.00 -44.76
N PRO A 320 24.88 -14.42 -45.75
CA PRO A 320 23.63 -14.98 -46.25
C PRO A 320 23.83 -16.46 -46.59
N GLU A 321 23.04 -17.33 -45.97
CA GLU A 321 23.16 -18.80 -46.14
C GLU A 321 22.87 -19.26 -47.59
N MET A 322 22.34 -18.37 -48.43
CA MET A 322 22.12 -18.59 -49.87
C MET A 322 23.03 -17.69 -50.72
N PRO A 323 23.82 -18.26 -51.65
CA PRO A 323 24.49 -17.50 -52.69
C PRO A 323 23.51 -16.66 -53.51
N SER A 324 23.91 -15.45 -53.92
CA SER A 324 23.07 -14.49 -54.65
C SER A 324 22.43 -15.03 -55.93
N TRP A 325 23.01 -16.07 -56.54
CA TRP A 325 22.49 -16.72 -57.75
C TRP A 325 21.36 -17.75 -57.49
N GLN A 326 21.08 -18.13 -56.24
CA GLN A 326 19.99 -19.05 -55.88
C GLN A 326 18.66 -18.36 -55.55
N GLN A 327 18.61 -17.02 -55.51
CA GLN A 327 17.35 -16.28 -55.38
C GLN A 327 16.50 -16.35 -56.66
N GLN A 328 17.08 -16.79 -57.79
CA GLN A 328 16.37 -17.05 -59.03
C GLN A 328 16.11 -18.55 -59.18
N ARG A 329 15.15 -19.09 -58.40
CA ARG A 329 14.50 -20.33 -58.83
C ARG A 329 13.57 -19.99 -60.01
N ALA A 330 13.71 -20.78 -61.07
CA ALA A 330 13.18 -20.57 -62.41
C ALA A 330 11.65 -20.34 -62.48
N PRO A 331 11.17 -19.58 -63.49
CA PRO A 331 9.76 -19.49 -63.82
C PRO A 331 9.26 -20.88 -64.28
N GLY A 332 8.15 -21.34 -63.71
CA GLY A 332 7.46 -22.54 -64.19
C GLY A 332 6.95 -22.38 -65.63
N PRO A 333 6.65 -23.49 -66.34
CA PRO A 333 6.32 -23.48 -67.77
C PRO A 333 5.03 -22.73 -68.11
N ALA A 334 5.02 -22.20 -69.34
CA ALA A 334 4.06 -21.26 -69.91
C ALA A 334 2.62 -21.77 -70.10
N GLY A 335 1.68 -20.84 -69.95
CA GLY A 335 0.39 -20.77 -70.63
C GLY A 335 -0.35 -19.52 -70.14
N GLY A 336 -0.77 -18.53 -70.92
CA GLY A 336 -0.77 -18.29 -72.36
C GLY A 336 -1.79 -17.18 -72.59
N GLY A 337 -1.38 -16.06 -73.22
CA GLY A 337 -2.26 -14.97 -73.67
C GLY A 337 -2.74 -14.01 -72.58
N GLY A 338 -2.82 -12.70 -72.74
CA GLY A 338 -2.64 -11.84 -73.90
C GLY A 338 -3.44 -10.55 -73.65
N ARG A 339 -2.82 -9.41 -73.95
CA ARG A 339 -3.46 -8.13 -74.36
C ARG A 339 -4.35 -7.39 -73.34
N GLY A 340 -3.82 -6.26 -72.86
CA GLY A 340 -4.34 -4.93 -73.25
C GLY A 340 -5.37 -4.22 -72.35
N GLY A 341 -5.22 -2.89 -72.27
CA GLY A 341 -6.29 -1.90 -72.01
C GLY A 341 -6.52 -1.57 -70.53
N ARG A 342 -6.17 -0.37 -70.03
CA ARG A 342 -6.92 0.91 -70.10
C ARG A 342 -8.35 0.85 -69.55
N GLY A 343 -8.55 1.52 -68.42
CA GLY A 343 -9.57 2.58 -68.26
C GLY A 343 -10.99 2.19 -67.80
N GLY A 344 -11.56 3.08 -66.96
CA GLY A 344 -13.00 3.20 -66.67
C GLY A 344 -13.53 2.13 -65.70
N GLY A 345 -14.33 2.44 -64.68
CA GLY A 345 -15.30 3.52 -64.53
C GLY A 345 -16.66 2.87 -64.23
N GLY A 346 -17.30 3.32 -63.14
CA GLY A 346 -18.75 3.30 -63.01
C GLY A 346 -19.43 1.97 -62.63
N GLY A 347 -19.91 1.93 -61.39
CA GLY A 347 -21.36 1.99 -61.16
C GLY A 347 -22.17 0.70 -61.16
N GLY A 348 -22.73 0.41 -59.97
CA GLY A 348 -24.17 0.18 -59.86
C GLY A 348 -24.60 -1.26 -59.57
N GLY A 349 -25.42 -1.39 -58.52
CA GLY A 349 -26.52 -2.35 -58.55
C GLY A 349 -26.68 -3.26 -57.34
N GLY A 350 -27.35 -2.74 -56.30
CA GLY A 350 -28.56 -3.38 -55.79
C GLY A 350 -28.44 -4.48 -54.74
N GLY A 351 -29.09 -4.23 -53.60
CA GLY A 351 -30.10 -5.17 -53.11
C GLY A 351 -29.85 -5.83 -51.74
N GLY A 352 -30.68 -5.43 -50.76
CA GLY A 352 -31.10 -6.24 -49.60
C GLY A 352 -30.06 -6.39 -48.48
N GLY A 353 -30.23 -5.88 -47.26
CA GLY A 353 -31.47 -5.69 -46.49
C GLY A 353 -31.89 -7.01 -45.83
N GLY A 354 -31.67 -7.16 -44.52
CA GLY A 354 -32.27 -8.25 -43.75
C GLY A 354 -31.46 -8.74 -42.54
N HIS A 355 -31.61 -8.04 -41.42
CA HIS A 355 -31.27 -8.47 -40.07
C HIS A 355 -32.32 -9.47 -39.52
N TRP A 356 -32.17 -9.90 -38.24
CA TRP A 356 -33.04 -10.72 -37.35
C TRP A 356 -32.44 -12.09 -37.02
N GLN A 357 -31.79 -12.32 -35.88
CA GLN A 357 -32.19 -12.32 -34.45
C GLN A 357 -32.80 -13.64 -33.93
N GLN A 358 -32.24 -14.05 -32.78
CA GLN A 358 -32.71 -14.87 -31.65
C GLN A 358 -34.17 -15.36 -31.64
N PHE A 359 -34.42 -16.61 -31.21
CA PHE A 359 -34.88 -16.96 -29.84
C PHE A 359 -35.18 -18.48 -29.65
N ALA A 360 -34.91 -18.93 -28.42
CA ALA A 360 -35.47 -20.01 -27.57
C ALA A 360 -36.27 -21.23 -28.12
N SER A 361 -36.01 -22.41 -27.51
CA SER A 361 -36.90 -23.21 -26.62
C SER A 361 -36.73 -24.75 -26.75
N GLN A 362 -36.79 -25.47 -25.62
CA GLN A 362 -36.68 -26.95 -25.49
C GLN A 362 -37.93 -27.70 -26.04
N PRO A 363 -37.90 -29.06 -26.21
CA PRO A 363 -38.36 -29.99 -25.14
C PRO A 363 -37.70 -31.41 -25.07
N GLN A 364 -37.49 -31.91 -23.84
CA GLN A 364 -37.86 -33.22 -23.24
C GLN A 364 -37.58 -34.61 -23.92
N ARG A 365 -36.75 -35.49 -23.28
CA ARG A 365 -37.06 -36.82 -22.63
C ARG A 365 -35.97 -37.93 -22.71
N GLN A 366 -35.68 -38.55 -21.53
CA GLN A 366 -35.32 -39.96 -21.16
C GLN A 366 -34.04 -40.63 -21.77
N SER A 367 -33.21 -41.45 -21.10
CA SER A 367 -33.31 -42.29 -19.89
C SER A 367 -31.93 -42.72 -19.30
N HIS A 368 -31.87 -42.89 -17.97
CA HIS A 368 -31.09 -43.79 -17.08
C HIS A 368 -29.69 -44.34 -17.45
N HIS A 369 -28.74 -44.21 -16.50
CA HIS A 369 -28.00 -45.33 -15.89
C HIS A 369 -27.49 -44.97 -14.47
N GLN A 370 -27.55 -45.97 -13.57
CA GLN A 370 -27.23 -45.96 -12.14
C GLN A 370 -25.74 -45.75 -11.83
N GLN A 371 -25.44 -45.14 -10.67
CA GLN A 371 -24.36 -45.68 -9.80
C GLN A 371 -24.51 -45.24 -8.34
N GLN A 372 -24.20 -46.19 -7.47
CA GLN A 372 -24.45 -46.27 -6.03
C GLN A 372 -23.51 -45.45 -5.16
N GLU A 373 -24.09 -45.01 -4.05
CA GLU A 373 -23.61 -44.75 -2.69
C GLU A 373 -22.14 -45.03 -2.34
N GLN A 374 -21.52 -44.07 -1.63
CA GLN A 374 -21.02 -44.32 -0.27
C GLN A 374 -20.81 -43.01 0.51
N GLN A 375 -21.51 -42.92 1.65
CA GLN A 375 -21.34 -41.92 2.69
C GLN A 375 -20.18 -42.36 3.61
N GLN A 376 -19.34 -41.41 4.05
CA GLN A 376 -18.46 -41.61 5.20
C GLN A 376 -18.70 -40.51 6.24
N HIS A 377 -19.17 -40.97 7.41
CA HIS A 377 -19.12 -40.29 8.69
C HIS A 377 -17.67 -39.99 9.10
N TYR A 378 -17.46 -38.85 9.76
CA TYR A 378 -16.36 -38.72 10.72
C TYR A 378 -16.86 -38.15 12.04
N ASN A 379 -16.75 -39.00 13.06
CA ASN A 379 -16.88 -38.67 14.46
C ASN A 379 -15.65 -37.89 14.92
N GLN A 380 -15.90 -36.80 15.65
CA GLN A 380 -14.91 -36.00 16.36
C GLN A 380 -14.71 -36.61 17.75
N HIS A 381 -13.49 -37.02 18.11
CA HIS A 381 -13.04 -37.08 19.51
C HIS A 381 -11.54 -36.79 19.60
N GLN A 382 -11.22 -35.88 20.53
CA GLN A 382 -9.90 -35.40 20.91
C GLN A 382 -9.15 -36.45 21.73
N GLN A 383 -7.83 -36.52 21.58
CA GLN A 383 -6.91 -36.62 22.71
C GLN A 383 -5.50 -36.19 22.33
N PHE A 384 -4.89 -35.42 23.24
CA PHE A 384 -3.54 -34.89 23.23
C PHE A 384 -2.51 -36.03 23.33
N GLU A 385 -1.48 -36.01 22.50
CA GLU A 385 -0.14 -36.40 22.96
C GLU A 385 0.97 -35.78 22.10
N GLN A 386 1.94 -35.21 22.80
CA GLN A 386 3.15 -34.63 22.26
C GLN A 386 3.98 -35.71 21.57
N GLN A 387 4.28 -35.55 20.28
CA GLN A 387 5.51 -36.08 19.70
C GLN A 387 5.86 -35.32 18.42
N ARG A 388 7.00 -34.65 18.48
CA ARG A 388 7.62 -33.89 17.40
C ARG A 388 8.33 -34.89 16.48
N SER A 389 7.63 -35.38 15.46
CA SER A 389 8.22 -36.21 14.40
C SER A 389 8.25 -35.43 13.08
N GLN A 390 9.45 -35.35 12.52
CA GLN A 390 9.73 -34.74 11.22
C GLN A 390 9.08 -35.56 10.11
N HIS A 391 8.24 -34.92 9.28
CA HIS A 391 7.81 -35.49 8.00
C HIS A 391 8.06 -34.50 6.86
N TRP A 392 9.08 -34.88 6.08
CA TRP A 392 9.23 -34.72 4.64
C TRP A 392 7.96 -34.28 3.89
N VAL A 393 8.00 -33.11 3.25
CA VAL A 393 7.10 -32.79 2.14
C VAL A 393 7.78 -33.21 0.83
N GLN A 394 7.64 -34.49 0.48
CA GLN A 394 7.55 -34.86 -0.93
C GLN A 394 6.13 -34.51 -1.38
N GLY A 395 6.01 -33.49 -2.21
CA GLY A 395 4.71 -33.02 -2.68
C GLY A 395 4.86 -31.72 -3.42
N SER A 396 5.52 -31.77 -4.57
CA SER A 396 5.48 -30.69 -5.56
C SER A 396 4.05 -30.51 -6.04
N GLY A 397 3.28 -29.70 -5.31
CA GLY A 397 2.05 -29.10 -5.79
C GLY A 397 2.41 -28.13 -6.92
N ARG A 398 2.20 -28.58 -8.16
CA ARG A 398 2.18 -27.71 -9.33
C ARG A 398 1.14 -26.63 -9.09
N VAL A 399 1.58 -25.40 -8.86
CA VAL A 399 0.75 -24.24 -9.16
C VAL A 399 0.70 -24.17 -10.68
N GLN A 400 -0.38 -24.68 -11.27
CA GLN A 400 -0.76 -24.36 -12.64
C GLN A 400 -1.10 -22.87 -12.67
N GLY A 401 -0.11 -22.04 -12.96
CA GLY A 401 -0.32 -20.68 -13.41
C GLY A 401 -1.00 -20.74 -14.78
N SER A 402 -2.21 -20.21 -14.83
CA SER A 402 -2.95 -19.92 -16.05
C SER A 402 -2.12 -19.03 -16.98
N GLY A 403 -2.33 -19.24 -18.27
CA GLY A 403 -1.45 -18.82 -19.35
C GLY A 403 -1.14 -17.32 -19.41
N TRP A 404 0.07 -17.07 -19.89
CA TRP A 404 0.50 -15.83 -20.51
C TRP A 404 -0.46 -15.49 -21.65
N ALA A 405 -1.37 -14.54 -21.42
CA ALA A 405 -2.09 -13.84 -22.47
C ALA A 405 -1.42 -12.48 -22.66
N GLN A 406 -0.74 -12.36 -23.79
CA GLN A 406 -0.15 -11.14 -24.32
C GLN A 406 -1.28 -10.12 -24.60
N GLY A 407 -1.56 -9.26 -23.63
CA GLY A 407 -2.43 -8.09 -23.77
C GLY A 407 -1.61 -6.88 -24.19
N GLN A 408 -1.86 -6.39 -25.39
CA GLN A 408 -1.26 -5.22 -26.03
C GLN A 408 -1.17 -4.03 -25.07
N THR A 409 0.06 -3.56 -24.82
CA THR A 409 0.28 -2.20 -24.33
C THR A 409 0.53 -1.33 -25.56
N GLN A 410 -0.30 -0.31 -25.75
CA GLN A 410 -0.19 0.67 -26.83
C GLN A 410 1.14 1.42 -26.75
N ASP A 411 1.92 1.31 -27.82
CA ASP A 411 3.09 2.15 -28.09
C ASP A 411 2.69 3.63 -28.17
N TYR A 412 3.13 4.43 -27.19
CA TYR A 412 3.28 5.88 -27.39
C TYR A 412 4.60 6.14 -28.11
N ASN A 413 4.51 6.19 -29.43
CA ASN A 413 5.59 6.53 -30.33
C ASN A 413 5.82 8.06 -30.27
N ASN A 414 6.85 8.53 -29.57
CA ASN A 414 7.32 9.92 -29.66
C ASN A 414 8.61 9.94 -30.48
N GLN A 415 8.47 10.14 -31.79
CA GLN A 415 9.59 10.40 -32.69
C GLN A 415 10.16 11.79 -32.37
N GLY A 416 11.36 11.78 -31.79
CA GLY A 416 12.22 12.96 -31.78
C GLY A 416 12.63 13.32 -33.19
N VAL A 417 12.33 14.55 -33.60
CA VAL A 417 12.86 15.16 -34.82
C VAL A 417 13.98 16.10 -34.42
N ASP A 418 15.19 15.76 -34.87
CA ASP A 418 16.38 16.60 -34.82
C ASP A 418 16.16 17.91 -35.56
N TYR A 419 16.55 19.03 -34.96
CA TYR A 419 17.06 20.19 -35.71
C TYR A 419 18.20 20.85 -34.94
N ASN A 420 19.37 20.76 -35.55
CA ASN A 420 20.59 21.42 -35.13
C ASN A 420 20.69 22.82 -35.76
N ASN A 421 21.12 23.77 -34.92
CA ASN A 421 22.02 24.88 -35.23
C ASN A 421 21.54 26.03 -36.16
N TYR A 422 21.49 27.26 -35.64
CA TYR A 422 22.44 28.35 -35.97
C TYR A 422 22.05 29.66 -35.29
N GLN A 423 23.03 30.23 -34.58
CA GLN A 423 23.04 31.57 -34.03
C GLN A 423 23.42 32.56 -35.15
N GLY A 424 22.63 33.61 -35.35
CA GLY A 424 22.86 34.67 -36.33
C GLY A 424 22.00 35.88 -35.98
N GLY A 425 22.64 37.03 -35.73
CA GLY A 425 22.07 38.14 -34.97
C GLY A 425 21.48 39.30 -35.78
N SER A 426 20.90 40.21 -34.98
CA SER A 426 20.75 41.66 -35.17
C SER A 426 19.77 42.20 -36.21
N ASN A 427 18.77 42.94 -35.72
CA ASN A 427 18.51 44.32 -36.15
C ASN A 427 17.50 44.97 -35.20
N TYR A 428 17.86 46.09 -34.55
CA TYR A 428 17.05 47.32 -34.43
C TYR A 428 17.84 48.44 -33.72
N ARG A 429 18.15 49.47 -34.53
CA ARG A 429 18.24 50.92 -34.25
C ARG A 429 18.64 51.45 -32.86
N GLY A 430 19.67 52.30 -32.89
CA GLY A 430 19.53 53.70 -32.44
C GLY A 430 20.61 54.26 -31.52
N GLY A 431 21.37 55.25 -32.02
CA GLY A 431 21.65 56.47 -31.26
C GLY A 431 22.97 56.63 -30.49
N SER A 432 24.01 57.04 -31.22
CA SER A 432 24.81 58.27 -30.97
C SER A 432 25.69 58.48 -29.70
N TYR A 433 26.91 58.96 -29.99
CA TYR A 433 27.85 59.82 -29.22
C TYR A 433 28.96 59.23 -28.32
N ARG A 434 30.18 59.31 -28.88
CA ARG A 434 31.46 59.89 -28.37
C ARG A 434 31.90 59.64 -26.92
N GLY A 435 33.13 59.12 -26.77
CA GLY A 435 33.97 59.38 -25.58
C GLY A 435 35.32 58.64 -25.57
N ARG A 436 36.42 59.39 -25.61
CA ARG A 436 37.83 58.99 -25.68
C ARG A 436 38.43 58.55 -24.32
N SER A 437 39.59 57.88 -24.43
CA SER A 437 40.85 58.07 -23.67
C SER A 437 41.25 57.11 -22.53
N ASN A 438 42.30 56.33 -22.82
CA ASN A 438 43.63 56.21 -22.18
C ASN A 438 43.85 56.37 -20.65
N TYR A 439 44.78 55.52 -20.17
CA TYR A 439 45.83 55.63 -19.10
C TYR A 439 45.80 54.36 -18.20
N ASN A 440 46.69 53.38 -18.35
CA ASN A 440 48.11 53.29 -17.94
C ASN A 440 48.35 53.36 -16.42
N ARG A 441 48.70 52.23 -15.75
CA ARG A 441 49.88 52.06 -14.85
C ARG A 441 49.84 50.82 -13.93
N GLY A 442 50.97 50.11 -13.91
CA GLY A 442 51.61 49.49 -12.72
C GLY A 442 51.08 48.12 -12.29
N GLY A 443 51.83 47.01 -12.25
CA GLY A 443 53.28 46.82 -12.16
C GLY A 443 53.71 46.67 -10.69
N GLY A 444 54.07 45.45 -10.27
CA GLY A 444 54.71 45.21 -8.96
C GLY A 444 54.60 43.76 -8.48
N GLY A 445 55.55 42.92 -8.85
CA GLY A 445 55.83 41.65 -8.18
C GLY A 445 56.88 41.80 -7.08
N GLY A 446 57.04 40.79 -6.22
CA GLY A 446 58.29 40.58 -5.47
C GLY A 446 58.19 40.02 -4.05
N GLN A 447 58.39 38.69 -3.97
CA GLN A 447 59.20 37.95 -2.99
C GLN A 447 58.84 37.86 -1.50
N ARG A 448 58.87 36.63 -0.98
CA ARG A 448 59.81 36.22 0.09
C ARG A 448 59.96 34.68 0.18
N ARG A 449 61.21 34.26 -0.05
CA ARG A 449 61.95 33.02 0.31
C ARG A 449 61.41 31.65 -0.10
#